data_AF-A0A7W7YMS9-F1
#
_entry.id   AF-A0A7W7YMS9-F1
#
_cell.length_a   1.000
_cell.length_b   1.000
_cell.length_c   1.000
_cell.angle_alpha   90.00
_cell.angle_beta   90.00
_cell.angle_gamma   90.00
#
_symmetry.space_group_name_H-M   'P 1'
#
loop_
_entity.id
_entity.type
_entity.pdbx_description
1 polymer ?
#
loop_
_entity_poly.entity_id
_entity_poly.type
_entity_poly.pdbx_seq_one_letter_code
_entity_poly.pdbx_strand_id
1 'polypeptide(L)'
;MPNQPLSFHLSLLRRFSLFARWSVLLLLTVAPLQAHHLPPGMEDVDEFEDGMAFLAGVRHPLLGLEHGLFALTVGVLVATGGRFRSQALALTFLASLLVGGWAGAQGLVLSGVSLGSALAFASPLLLFAKRYRLHPGYPLAVIACVSLLQGNAHALAWPLETGFTAYLAGLLLTSSVLAFTGWFVALCTQSLRRPVAALSH
;
A
#
# COMPACT_ATOMS: atom_id res chain seq x y z
N MET A 1 -24.69 -35.30 12.24
CA MET A 1 -24.00 -34.10 11.73
C MET A 1 -25.07 -33.12 11.25
N PRO A 2 -25.15 -31.88 11.75
CA PRO A 2 -26.25 -30.99 11.38
C PRO A 2 -26.00 -30.42 9.97
N ASN A 3 -27.02 -30.60 9.11
CA ASN A 3 -27.07 -30.09 7.74
C ASN A 3 -27.02 -28.55 7.74
N GLN A 4 -25.90 -27.97 7.33
CA GLN A 4 -25.81 -26.54 7.04
C GLN A 4 -26.63 -26.24 5.75
N PRO A 5 -27.51 -25.23 5.75
CA PRO A 5 -28.42 -25.01 4.62
C PRO A 5 -27.67 -24.51 3.38
N LEU A 6 -28.00 -25.09 2.21
CA LEU A 6 -27.42 -24.82 0.89
C LEU A 6 -27.36 -23.32 0.53
N SER A 7 -28.27 -22.52 1.11
CA SER A 7 -28.36 -21.07 0.94
C SER A 7 -27.13 -20.30 1.46
N PHE A 8 -26.44 -20.84 2.48
CA PHE A 8 -25.21 -20.25 3.00
C PHE A 8 -24.08 -20.29 1.97
N HIS A 9 -23.89 -21.44 1.31
CA HIS A 9 -22.87 -21.61 0.28
C HIS A 9 -23.12 -20.74 -0.96
N LEU A 10 -24.38 -20.57 -1.37
CA LEU A 10 -24.74 -19.75 -2.54
C LEU A 10 -24.57 -18.25 -2.29
N SER A 11 -24.91 -17.75 -1.10
CA SER A 11 -24.70 -16.35 -0.73
C SER A 11 -23.20 -16.00 -0.62
N LEU A 12 -22.40 -16.96 -0.15
CA LEU A 12 -20.95 -16.85 -0.03
C LEU A 12 -20.26 -16.85 -1.40
N LEU A 13 -20.71 -17.71 -2.33
CA LEU A 13 -20.21 -17.76 -3.71
C LEU A 13 -20.55 -16.49 -4.50
N ARG A 14 -21.72 -15.89 -4.28
CA ARG A 14 -22.11 -14.60 -4.90
C ARG A 14 -21.26 -13.42 -4.41
N ARG A 15 -20.96 -13.35 -3.11
CA ARG A 15 -20.11 -12.29 -2.54
C ARG A 15 -18.66 -12.43 -3.00
N PHE A 16 -18.17 -13.67 -3.13
CA PHE A 16 -16.84 -13.98 -3.65
C PHE A 16 -16.71 -13.64 -5.15
N SER A 17 -17.72 -13.97 -5.96
CA SER A 17 -17.69 -13.67 -7.39
C SER A 17 -17.84 -12.19 -7.69
N LEU A 18 -18.60 -11.43 -6.89
CA LEU A 18 -18.65 -9.97 -6.99
C LEU A 18 -17.29 -9.36 -6.63
N PHE A 19 -16.72 -9.69 -5.47
CA PHE A 19 -15.42 -9.16 -5.04
C PHE A 19 -14.29 -9.50 -6.03
N ALA A 20 -14.24 -10.74 -6.52
CA ALA A 20 -13.25 -11.16 -7.52
C ALA A 20 -13.47 -10.48 -8.88
N ARG A 21 -14.72 -10.31 -9.33
CA ARG A 21 -15.04 -9.60 -10.59
C ARG A 21 -14.69 -8.12 -10.50
N TRP A 22 -15.00 -7.46 -9.38
CA TRP A 22 -14.62 -6.06 -9.15
C TRP A 22 -13.11 -5.90 -9.02
N SER A 23 -12.40 -6.85 -8.39
CA SER A 23 -10.94 -6.85 -8.29
C SER A 23 -10.26 -7.04 -9.65
N VAL A 24 -10.77 -7.93 -10.49
CA VAL A 24 -10.28 -8.14 -11.86
C VAL A 24 -10.61 -6.94 -12.75
N LEU A 25 -11.81 -6.35 -12.63
CA LEU A 25 -12.17 -5.11 -13.34
C LEU A 25 -11.32 -3.91 -12.89
N LEU A 26 -10.98 -3.80 -11.60
CA LEU A 26 -10.08 -2.78 -11.07
C LEU A 26 -8.63 -2.99 -11.52
N LEU A 27 -8.13 -4.23 -11.51
CA LEU A 27 -6.79 -4.57 -12.04
C LEU A 27 -6.70 -4.31 -13.55
N LEU A 28 -7.77 -4.54 -14.31
CA LEU A 28 -7.83 -4.31 -15.75
C LEU A 28 -8.00 -2.82 -16.12
N THR A 29 -8.52 -1.98 -15.21
CA THR A 29 -8.69 -0.54 -15.44
C THR A 29 -7.50 0.31 -15.01
N VAL A 30 -6.53 -0.27 -14.28
CA VAL A 30 -5.31 0.42 -13.80
C VAL A 30 -4.09 0.15 -14.71
N ALA A 31 -4.18 -0.79 -15.66
CA ALA A 31 -3.15 -0.97 -16.70
C ALA A 31 -2.78 0.32 -17.47
N PRO A 32 -3.70 1.27 -17.77
CA PRO A 32 -3.34 2.54 -18.39
C PRO A 32 -2.83 3.61 -17.40
N LEU A 33 -2.85 3.37 -16.09
CA LEU A 33 -2.23 4.27 -15.08
C LEU A 33 -0.72 4.04 -14.92
N GLN A 34 -0.17 2.96 -15.53
CA GLN A 34 1.29 2.76 -15.65
C GLN A 34 1.96 3.70 -16.67
N ALA A 35 1.20 4.59 -17.32
CA ALA A 35 1.70 5.52 -18.32
C ALA A 35 2.18 6.87 -17.77
N HIS A 36 2.34 7.04 -16.45
CA HIS A 36 3.07 8.20 -15.90
C HIS A 36 4.57 7.91 -15.68
N HIS A 37 5.15 7.13 -16.60
CA HIS A 37 6.56 7.21 -16.94
C HIS A 37 6.62 7.71 -18.38
N LEU A 38 7.10 8.94 -18.56
CA LEU A 38 7.25 9.53 -19.88
C LEU A 38 8.28 8.73 -20.71
N PRO A 39 8.06 8.58 -22.03
CA PRO A 39 9.07 8.05 -22.96
C PRO A 39 10.31 8.94 -22.98
N PRO A 40 11.49 8.42 -23.37
CA PRO A 40 12.73 9.19 -23.36
C PRO A 40 12.62 10.36 -24.35
N GLY A 41 12.56 11.58 -23.82
CA GLY A 41 12.73 12.81 -24.61
C GLY A 41 11.64 13.87 -24.54
N MET A 42 10.54 13.74 -23.78
CA MET A 42 9.58 14.86 -23.61
C MET A 42 8.93 14.92 -22.23
N GLU A 43 8.85 16.16 -21.74
CA GLU A 43 8.16 16.72 -20.57
C GLU A 43 8.90 16.65 -19.22
N ASP A 44 9.62 17.74 -18.94
CA ASP A 44 9.96 18.17 -17.59
C ASP A 44 8.67 18.17 -16.75
N VAL A 45 8.63 17.34 -15.72
CA VAL A 45 7.53 17.35 -14.76
C VAL A 45 7.74 18.58 -13.88
N ASP A 46 6.92 19.63 -14.07
CA ASP A 46 6.88 20.86 -13.28
C ASP A 46 6.74 20.64 -11.75
N GLU A 47 6.51 19.40 -11.28
CA GLU A 47 6.53 19.06 -9.84
C GLU A 47 7.92 19.11 -9.20
N PHE A 48 8.98 19.15 -10.02
CA PHE A 48 10.37 19.19 -9.57
C PHE A 48 11.05 20.55 -9.75
N GLU A 49 10.31 21.58 -10.20
CA GLU A 49 10.83 22.94 -10.38
C GLU A 49 11.10 23.62 -9.01
N ASP A 50 12.33 24.15 -8.86
CA ASP A 50 12.90 24.97 -7.78
C ASP A 50 12.53 24.67 -6.30
N GLY A 51 13.50 24.11 -5.56
CA GLY A 51 13.65 24.27 -4.12
C GLY A 51 12.67 23.52 -3.20
N MET A 52 11.67 22.84 -3.77
CA MET A 52 10.57 22.23 -3.02
C MET A 52 10.64 20.69 -2.97
N ALA A 53 11.84 20.11 -2.95
CA ALA A 53 12.02 18.65 -2.95
C ALA A 53 11.22 17.92 -1.86
N PHE A 54 11.15 18.49 -0.65
CA PHE A 54 10.30 17.97 0.42
C PHE A 54 8.81 17.93 0.03
N LEU A 55 8.29 19.02 -0.55
CA LEU A 55 6.90 19.12 -0.95
C LEU A 55 6.57 18.19 -2.11
N ALA A 56 7.51 17.99 -3.04
CA ALA A 56 7.38 16.99 -4.09
C ALA A 56 7.27 15.57 -3.49
N GLY A 57 8.10 15.25 -2.49
CA GLY A 57 7.98 14.00 -1.72
C GLY A 57 6.66 13.87 -0.97
N VAL A 58 6.04 14.99 -0.61
CA VAL A 58 4.70 15.00 -0.01
C VAL A 58 3.59 14.76 -1.03
N ARG A 59 3.66 15.40 -2.19
CA ARG A 59 2.60 15.35 -3.22
C ARG A 59 2.60 14.02 -3.95
N HIS A 60 3.77 13.54 -4.34
CA HIS A 60 3.91 12.42 -5.25
C HIS A 60 3.19 11.13 -4.79
N PRO A 61 3.25 10.72 -3.49
CA PRO A 61 2.51 9.55 -3.00
C PRO A 61 0.99 9.76 -2.90
N LEU A 62 0.52 11.02 -2.85
CA LEU A 62 -0.90 11.34 -2.78
C LEU A 62 -1.58 11.22 -4.15
N LEU A 63 -0.82 11.35 -5.24
CA LEU A 63 -1.31 11.29 -6.61
C LEU A 63 -1.45 9.84 -7.12
N GLY A 64 -0.65 8.91 -6.60
CA GLY A 64 -0.72 7.50 -6.94
C GLY A 64 -1.71 6.72 -6.07
N LEU A 65 -2.80 6.21 -6.66
CA LEU A 65 -3.80 5.40 -5.94
C LEU A 65 -3.20 4.11 -5.35
N GLU A 66 -2.25 3.50 -6.06
CA GLU A 66 -1.56 2.29 -5.63
C GLU A 66 -0.74 2.49 -4.35
N HIS A 67 -0.08 3.64 -4.20
CA HIS A 67 0.71 4.00 -3.02
C HIS A 67 -0.19 4.22 -1.80
N GLY A 68 -1.25 5.01 -1.99
CA GLY A 68 -2.23 5.33 -0.95
C GLY A 68 -2.94 4.08 -0.41
N LEU A 69 -3.46 3.23 -1.30
CA LEU A 69 -4.19 2.02 -0.91
C LEU A 69 -3.30 1.03 -0.12
N PHE A 70 -2.05 0.90 -0.53
CA PHE A 70 -1.09 0.05 0.16
C PHE A 70 -0.75 0.58 1.56
N ALA A 71 -0.41 1.87 1.69
CA ALA A 71 -0.11 2.48 2.98
C ALA A 71 -1.31 2.43 3.95
N LEU A 72 -2.52 2.70 3.46
CA LEU A 72 -3.75 2.56 4.25
C LEU A 72 -3.94 1.12 4.75
N THR A 73 -3.68 0.13 3.88
CA THR A 73 -3.74 -1.29 4.23
C THR A 73 -2.76 -1.65 5.33
N VAL A 74 -1.52 -1.17 5.24
CA VAL A 74 -0.51 -1.34 6.30
C VAL A 74 -1.06 -0.79 7.61
N GLY A 75 -1.64 0.41 7.60
CA GLY A 75 -2.29 1.03 8.76
C GLY A 75 -3.35 0.15 9.43
N VAL A 76 -4.27 -0.40 8.62
CA VAL A 76 -5.32 -1.30 9.12
C VAL A 76 -4.72 -2.58 9.73
N LEU A 77 -3.66 -3.13 9.12
CA LEU A 77 -2.95 -4.30 9.66
C LEU A 77 -2.22 -3.99 10.98
N VAL A 78 -1.65 -2.79 11.10
CA VAL A 78 -1.08 -2.30 12.37
C VAL A 78 -2.16 -2.18 13.44
N ALA A 79 -3.35 -1.67 13.12
CA ALA A 79 -4.45 -1.52 14.09
C ALA A 79 -5.05 -2.84 14.56
N THR A 80 -4.96 -3.88 13.74
CA THR A 80 -5.51 -5.22 14.03
C THR A 80 -4.45 -6.19 14.53
N GLY A 81 -3.18 -5.77 14.57
CA GLY A 81 -2.07 -6.55 15.10
C GLY A 81 -2.04 -6.52 16.63
N GLY A 82 -1.43 -7.55 17.24
CA GLY A 82 -0.95 -7.45 18.62
C GLY A 82 0.23 -6.48 18.73
N ARG A 83 0.59 -6.04 19.94
CA ARG A 83 1.60 -4.98 20.17
C ARG A 83 2.91 -5.18 19.40
N PHE A 84 3.55 -6.34 19.56
CA PHE A 84 4.80 -6.67 18.87
C PHE A 84 4.66 -6.70 17.34
N ARG A 85 3.57 -7.31 16.84
CA ARG A 85 3.32 -7.42 15.40
C ARG A 85 3.05 -6.05 14.77
N SER A 86 2.33 -5.19 15.47
CA SER A 86 1.99 -3.83 15.01
C SER A 86 3.25 -3.00 14.82
N GLN A 87 4.17 -3.04 15.79
CA GLN A 87 5.47 -2.39 15.68
C GLN A 87 6.29 -2.96 14.52
N ALA A 88 6.35 -4.29 14.39
CA ALA A 88 7.08 -4.93 13.30
C ALA A 88 6.54 -4.49 11.92
N LEU A 89 5.22 -4.48 11.72
CA LEU A 89 4.61 -4.07 10.45
C LEU A 89 4.94 -2.62 10.08
N ALA A 90 4.81 -1.70 11.04
CA ALA A 90 5.10 -0.28 10.83
C ALA A 90 6.58 -0.04 10.54
N LEU A 91 7.48 -0.66 11.31
CA LEU A 91 8.92 -0.55 11.11
C LEU A 91 9.36 -1.17 9.78
N THR A 92 8.83 -2.35 9.43
CA THR A 92 9.13 -2.98 8.14
C THR A 92 8.70 -2.11 6.97
N PHE A 93 7.50 -1.52 7.03
CA PHE A 93 7.01 -0.61 5.99
C PHE A 93 7.98 0.57 5.77
N LEU A 94 8.26 1.35 6.82
CA LEU A 94 9.09 2.55 6.71
C LEU A 94 10.57 2.24 6.43
N ALA A 95 11.12 1.19 7.06
CA ALA A 95 12.52 0.81 6.85
C ALA A 95 12.75 0.29 5.43
N SER A 96 11.86 -0.57 4.91
CA SER A 96 11.97 -1.05 3.54
C SER A 96 11.79 0.07 2.52
N LEU A 97 10.84 0.99 2.74
CA LEU A 97 10.67 2.16 1.89
C LEU A 97 11.94 3.03 1.84
N LEU A 98 12.53 3.30 3.01
CA LEU A 98 13.80 4.03 3.15
C LEU A 98 14.96 3.33 2.44
N VAL A 99 15.13 2.03 2.67
CA VAL A 99 16.21 1.23 2.03
C VAL A 99 16.05 1.19 0.52
N GLY A 100 14.83 1.02 0.03
CA GLY A 100 14.51 1.02 -1.40
C GLY A 100 14.82 2.36 -2.03
N GLY A 101 14.39 3.45 -1.39
CA GLY A 101 14.67 4.82 -1.81
C GLY A 101 16.16 5.12 -1.86
N TRP A 102 16.89 4.75 -0.82
CA TRP A 102 18.34 4.92 -0.80
C TRP A 102 19.02 4.14 -1.93
N ALA A 103 18.63 2.89 -2.16
CA ALA A 103 19.17 2.08 -3.25
C ALA A 103 18.90 2.72 -4.63
N GLY A 104 17.68 3.21 -4.87
CA GLY A 104 17.32 3.86 -6.13
C GLY A 104 18.06 5.17 -6.37
N ALA A 105 18.30 5.95 -5.32
CA ALA A 105 19.08 7.19 -5.40
C ALA A 105 20.56 6.95 -5.75
N GLN A 106 21.10 5.77 -5.46
CA GLN A 106 22.42 5.34 -5.91
C GLN A 106 22.42 4.77 -7.33
N GLY A 107 21.28 4.87 -8.05
CA GLY A 107 21.11 4.33 -9.40
C GLY A 107 20.89 2.81 -9.46
N LEU A 108 20.71 2.13 -8.32
CA LEU A 108 20.43 0.70 -8.32
C LEU A 108 18.99 0.46 -8.77
N VAL A 109 18.83 -0.10 -9.97
CA VAL A 109 17.51 -0.52 -10.47
C VAL A 109 17.19 -1.92 -9.96
N LEU A 110 16.23 -2.02 -9.04
CA LEU A 110 15.78 -3.32 -8.57
C LEU A 110 14.90 -4.00 -9.63
N SER A 111 15.13 -5.30 -9.83
CA SER A 111 14.29 -6.10 -10.72
C SER A 111 12.86 -6.15 -10.18
N GLY A 112 11.88 -5.90 -11.03
CA GLY A 112 10.46 -5.99 -10.65
C GLY A 112 9.87 -4.71 -10.06
N VAL A 113 10.49 -3.53 -10.25
CA VAL A 113 9.86 -2.23 -9.91
C VAL A 113 8.44 -2.11 -10.49
N SER A 114 8.24 -2.46 -11.77
CA SER A 114 6.91 -2.47 -12.41
C SER A 114 5.94 -3.48 -11.77
N LEU A 115 6.47 -4.61 -11.28
CA LEU A 115 5.70 -5.60 -10.52
C LEU A 115 5.38 -5.08 -9.11
N GLY A 116 6.27 -4.29 -8.52
CA GLY A 116 6.09 -3.65 -7.22
C GLY A 116 4.86 -2.76 -7.17
N SER A 117 4.64 -1.92 -8.18
CA SER A 117 3.44 -1.09 -8.29
C SER A 117 2.16 -1.93 -8.46
N ALA A 118 2.20 -2.99 -9.27
CA ALA A 118 1.07 -3.91 -9.41
C ALA A 118 0.75 -4.66 -8.10
N LEU A 119 1.79 -5.09 -7.37
CA LEU A 119 1.66 -5.73 -6.08
C LEU A 119 1.19 -4.76 -4.99
N ALA A 120 1.56 -3.48 -5.03
CA ALA A 120 1.03 -2.47 -4.12
C ALA A 120 -0.49 -2.35 -4.24
N PHE A 121 -1.00 -2.36 -5.47
CA PHE A 121 -2.44 -2.37 -5.73
C PHE A 121 -3.13 -3.69 -5.31
N ALA A 122 -2.51 -4.83 -5.61
CA ALA A 122 -3.12 -6.14 -5.35
C ALA A 122 -2.98 -6.62 -3.90
N SER A 123 -1.93 -6.23 -3.19
CA SER A 123 -1.63 -6.72 -1.85
C SER A 123 -2.68 -6.39 -0.79
N PRO A 124 -3.38 -5.23 -0.78
CA PRO A 124 -4.58 -5.03 0.02
C PRO A 124 -5.59 -6.17 -0.11
N LEU A 125 -5.90 -6.58 -1.34
CA LEU A 125 -6.87 -7.63 -1.62
C LEU A 125 -6.36 -8.98 -1.09
N LEU A 126 -5.07 -9.27 -1.30
CA LEU A 126 -4.44 -10.51 -0.83
C LEU A 126 -4.37 -10.59 0.70
N LEU A 127 -4.01 -9.49 1.36
CA LEU A 127 -3.84 -9.43 2.81
C LEU A 127 -5.17 -9.48 3.56
N PHE A 128 -6.25 -8.97 2.95
CA PHE A 128 -7.60 -9.07 3.52
C PHE A 128 -8.40 -10.30 3.05
N ALA A 129 -7.86 -11.13 2.16
CA ALA A 129 -8.50 -12.38 1.76
C ALA A 129 -8.56 -13.37 2.93
N LYS A 130 -9.65 -13.32 3.71
CA LYS A 130 -9.89 -14.12 4.94
C LYS A 130 -10.02 -15.63 4.74
N ARG A 131 -9.65 -16.16 3.57
CA ARG A 131 -9.91 -17.55 3.18
C ARG A 131 -8.81 -18.51 3.64
N TYR A 132 -7.62 -18.01 3.97
CA TYR A 132 -6.47 -18.83 4.34
C TYR A 132 -5.90 -18.41 5.70
N ARG A 133 -5.56 -19.41 6.54
CA ARG A 133 -4.74 -19.19 7.75
C ARG A 133 -3.30 -18.92 7.31
N LEU A 134 -3.04 -17.72 6.85
CA LEU A 134 -1.71 -17.32 6.39
C LEU A 134 -0.72 -17.34 7.56
N HIS A 135 0.50 -17.77 7.29
CA HIS A 135 1.59 -17.68 8.26
C HIS A 135 1.75 -16.22 8.73
N PRO A 136 1.95 -15.95 10.04
CA PRO A 136 2.03 -14.59 10.56
C PRO A 136 3.14 -13.73 9.94
N GLY A 137 4.18 -14.37 9.38
CA GLY A 137 5.25 -13.68 8.64
C GLY A 137 4.87 -13.23 7.22
N TYR A 138 3.78 -13.73 6.64
CA TYR A 138 3.41 -13.40 5.26
C TYR A 138 3.15 -11.90 5.04
N PRO A 139 2.36 -11.21 5.89
CA PRO A 139 2.18 -9.78 5.75
C PRO A 139 3.48 -8.98 5.89
N LEU A 140 4.41 -9.42 6.77
CA LEU A 140 5.71 -8.76 6.89
C LEU A 140 6.53 -8.89 5.61
N ALA A 141 6.55 -10.08 4.99
CA ALA A 141 7.29 -10.31 3.75
C ALA A 141 6.71 -9.50 2.57
N VAL A 142 5.38 -9.50 2.43
CA VAL A 142 4.71 -8.70 1.40
C VAL A 142 4.98 -7.21 1.62
N ILE A 143 4.86 -6.73 2.87
CA ILE A 143 5.09 -5.33 3.18
C ILE A 143 6.53 -4.94 2.89
N ALA A 144 7.50 -5.75 3.31
CA ALA A 144 8.91 -5.50 3.05
C ALA A 144 9.20 -5.40 1.55
N CYS A 145 8.73 -6.37 0.77
CA CYS A 145 9.00 -6.45 -0.66
C CYS A 145 8.38 -5.28 -1.44
N VAL A 146 7.07 -5.04 -1.23
CA VAL A 146 6.36 -3.96 -1.92
C VAL A 146 6.95 -2.59 -1.56
N SER A 147 7.18 -2.33 -0.27
CA SER A 147 7.73 -1.04 0.18
C SER A 147 9.14 -0.80 -0.36
N LEU A 148 9.97 -1.84 -0.41
CA LEU A 148 11.32 -1.76 -0.98
C LEU A 148 11.27 -1.37 -2.46
N LEU A 149 10.44 -2.06 -3.25
CA LEU A 149 10.28 -1.77 -4.68
C LEU A 149 9.68 -0.38 -4.92
N GLN A 150 8.71 0.03 -4.08
CA GLN A 150 8.09 1.36 -4.16
C GLN A 150 9.12 2.48 -3.90
N GLY A 151 9.91 2.33 -2.84
CA GLY A 151 10.95 3.29 -2.49
C GLY A 151 11.97 3.43 -3.62
N ASN A 152 12.38 2.28 -4.19
CA ASN A 152 13.29 2.26 -5.33
C ASN A 152 12.72 2.98 -6.55
N ALA A 153 11.46 2.72 -6.89
CA ALA A 153 10.76 3.38 -8.00
C ALA A 153 10.73 4.91 -7.81
N HIS A 154 10.35 5.37 -6.62
CA HIS A 154 10.28 6.79 -6.29
C HIS A 154 11.61 7.51 -6.38
N ALA A 155 12.70 6.85 -6.02
CA ALA A 155 14.03 7.43 -6.08
C ALA A 155 14.61 7.43 -7.50
N LEU A 156 14.30 6.42 -8.32
CA LEU A 156 14.69 6.38 -9.74
C LEU A 156 13.92 7.39 -10.58
N ALA A 157 12.68 7.73 -10.19
CA ALA A 157 11.88 8.76 -10.84
C ALA A 157 12.30 10.19 -10.44
N TRP A 158 13.09 10.36 -9.37
CA TRP A 158 13.52 11.67 -8.89
C TRP A 158 14.70 12.22 -9.72
N PRO A 159 14.69 13.50 -10.12
CA PRO A 159 15.82 14.11 -10.82
C PRO A 159 17.08 14.13 -9.93
N LEU A 160 18.19 13.56 -10.43
CA LEU A 160 19.43 13.38 -9.67
C LEU A 160 20.06 14.70 -9.13
N GLU A 161 19.64 15.86 -9.61
CA GLU A 161 20.40 17.11 -9.43
C GLU A 161 20.01 17.96 -8.20
N THR A 162 18.93 17.68 -7.45
CA THR A 162 18.65 18.44 -6.20
C THR A 162 17.92 17.64 -5.11
N GLY A 163 18.26 17.88 -3.84
CA GLY A 163 17.33 17.72 -2.70
C GLY A 163 16.80 16.31 -2.33
N PHE A 164 17.34 15.20 -2.84
CA PHE A 164 16.76 13.85 -2.61
C PHE A 164 16.48 13.50 -1.14
N THR A 165 17.33 13.89 -0.20
CA THR A 165 17.08 13.65 1.24
C THR A 165 15.81 14.35 1.72
N ALA A 166 15.55 15.57 1.26
CA ALA A 166 14.33 16.31 1.57
C ALA A 166 13.10 15.64 0.93
N TYR A 167 13.22 15.21 -0.33
CA TYR A 167 12.20 14.40 -1.01
C TYR A 167 11.85 13.12 -0.25
N LEU A 168 12.86 12.34 0.13
CA LEU A 168 12.69 11.10 0.88
C LEU A 168 12.04 11.33 2.25
N ALA A 169 12.37 12.45 2.92
CA ALA A 169 11.71 12.84 4.16
C ALA A 169 10.21 13.15 3.94
N GLY A 170 9.86 13.86 2.86
CA GLY A 170 8.47 14.12 2.48
C GLY A 170 7.70 12.85 2.14
N LEU A 171 8.35 11.93 1.42
CA LEU A 171 7.82 10.61 1.05
C LEU A 171 7.51 9.76 2.30
N LEU A 172 8.46 9.69 3.24
CA LEU A 172 8.30 8.96 4.50
C LEU A 172 7.21 9.58 5.37
N LEU A 173 7.15 10.91 5.46
CA LEU A 173 6.11 11.62 6.20
C LEU A 173 4.72 11.27 5.65
N THR A 174 4.53 11.42 4.35
CA THR A 174 3.22 11.19 3.71
C THR A 174 2.79 9.74 3.83
N SER A 175 3.73 8.82 3.61
CA SER A 175 3.52 7.37 3.80
C SER A 175 3.12 7.04 5.24
N SER A 176 3.75 7.70 6.23
CA SER A 176 3.41 7.55 7.65
C SER A 176 2.02 8.10 7.96
N VAL A 177 1.65 9.25 7.40
CA VAL A 177 0.31 9.86 7.56
C VAL A 177 -0.78 8.98 6.96
N LEU A 178 -0.56 8.40 5.78
CA LEU A 178 -1.50 7.47 5.15
C LEU A 178 -1.65 6.19 5.98
N ALA A 179 -0.55 5.61 6.45
CA ALA A 179 -0.61 4.45 7.33
C ALA A 179 -1.31 4.78 8.66
N PHE A 180 -1.04 5.94 9.25
CA PHE A 180 -1.75 6.40 10.44
C PHE A 180 -3.25 6.58 10.19
N THR A 181 -3.63 7.11 9.03
CA THR A 181 -5.03 7.25 8.62
C THR A 181 -5.73 5.90 8.54
N GLY A 182 -5.10 4.90 7.91
CA GLY A 182 -5.62 3.53 7.84
C GLY A 182 -5.77 2.90 9.23
N TRP A 183 -4.78 3.14 10.11
CA TRP A 183 -4.83 2.70 11.51
C TRP A 183 -6.00 3.35 12.27
N PHE A 184 -6.16 4.66 12.15
CA PHE A 184 -7.20 5.42 12.81
C PHE A 184 -8.60 4.97 12.35
N VAL A 185 -8.83 4.83 11.05
CA VAL A 185 -10.09 4.32 10.48
C VAL A 185 -10.42 2.91 11.01
N ALA A 186 -9.42 2.03 11.12
CA ALA A 186 -9.60 0.71 11.67
C ALA A 186 -10.01 0.75 13.16
N LEU A 187 -9.47 1.66 13.95
CA LEU A 187 -9.87 1.83 15.35
C LEU A 187 -11.29 2.39 15.47
N CYS A 188 -11.65 3.41 14.71
CA CYS A 188 -13.00 3.97 14.70
C CYS A 188 -14.05 2.90 14.36
N THR A 189 -13.78 2.10 13.33
CA THR A 189 -14.69 1.02 12.90
C THR A 189 -14.81 -0.11 13.92
N GLN A 190 -13.74 -0.45 14.64
CA GLN A 190 -13.80 -1.43 15.74
C GLN A 190 -14.62 -0.92 16.92
N SER A 191 -14.44 0.35 17.30
CA SER A 191 -15.18 0.99 18.39
C SER A 191 -16.68 1.03 18.12
N LEU A 192 -17.10 1.25 16.87
CA LEU A 192 -18.51 1.23 16.47
C LEU A 192 -19.16 -0.18 16.50
N ARG A 193 -18.37 -1.26 16.39
CA ARG A 193 -18.88 -2.64 16.42
C ARG A 193 -19.15 -3.17 17.84
N ARG A 194 -18.43 -2.66 18.84
CA ARG A 194 -18.60 -3.05 20.26
C ARG A 194 -20.00 -2.72 20.83
N PRO A 195 -20.61 -1.55 20.60
CA PRO A 195 -21.93 -1.23 21.16
C PRO A 195 -23.08 -2.03 20.52
N VAL A 196 -22.98 -2.42 19.24
CA VAL A 196 -24.04 -3.20 18.57
C VAL A 196 -24.15 -4.63 19.13
N ALA A 197 -23.02 -5.24 19.52
CA ALA A 197 -23.02 -6.57 20.13
C ALA A 197 -23.53 -6.57 21.59
N ALA A 198 -23.39 -5.44 22.29
CA ALA A 198 -23.88 -5.28 23.66
C ALA A 198 -25.40 -5.04 23.75
N LEU A 199 -26.04 -4.62 22.66
CA LEU A 199 -27.49 -4.39 22.57
C LEU A 199 -28.26 -5.60 22.01
N SER A 200 -27.58 -6.69 21.67
CA SER A 200 -28.16 -7.95 21.17
C SER A 200 -28.26 -9.06 22.23
N HIS A 201 -28.10 -8.71 23.51
CA HIS A 201 -28.29 -9.56 24.69
C HIS A 201 -29.30 -8.91 25.63
#